data_AF-A0A937W5X7-F1
#
_entry.id   AF-A0A937W5X7-F1
#
_cell.length_a   1.000
_cell.length_b   1.000
_cell.length_c   1.000
_cell.angle_alpha   90.00
_cell.angle_beta   90.00
_cell.angle_gamma   90.00
#
_symmetry.space_group_name_H-M   'P 1'
#
loop_
_entity.id
_entity.type
_entity.pdbx_description
1 polymer ?
#
loop_
_entity_poly.entity_id
_entity_poly.type
_entity_poly.pdbx_seq_one_letter_code
_entity_poly.pdbx_strand_id
1 'polypeptide(L)'
;MSFVSRSGRKCMKENNGAKIYTIGHSNNSLEHLTKLLKENNVNVLLDVRSHPYSRFVPQFNRENLERESKQLGFEYKFAGDYLGGKPEDKSCYDGNEVNYDKIAEKDYYKKAIKRLIEISQETVTAILCSEENPHACHRHKLIAKTLLDMGVEVLHIRHNGKVEKAEIVDKQLPLF
;
A
#
# COMPACT_ATOMS: atom_id res chain seq x y z
N MET A 1 -8.33 -38.10 -34.78
CA MET A 1 -9.41 -37.23 -34.23
C MET A 1 -9.73 -37.78 -32.85
N SER A 2 -9.56 -37.11 -31.72
CA SER A 2 -9.48 -35.67 -31.48
C SER A 2 -8.66 -35.41 -30.22
N PHE A 3 -7.74 -34.44 -30.32
CA PHE A 3 -7.19 -33.72 -29.19
C PHE A 3 -8.32 -32.88 -28.58
N VAL A 4 -8.54 -32.99 -27.27
CA VAL A 4 -9.20 -31.93 -26.50
C VAL A 4 -8.31 -31.58 -25.32
N SER A 5 -7.44 -30.62 -25.58
CA SER A 5 -6.82 -29.76 -24.60
C SER A 5 -7.89 -28.95 -23.87
N ARG A 6 -7.92 -29.01 -22.54
CA ARG A 6 -8.53 -27.96 -21.72
C ARG A 6 -7.58 -27.60 -20.58
N SER A 7 -6.76 -26.60 -20.91
CA SER A 7 -6.54 -25.40 -20.11
C SER A 7 -6.40 -25.64 -18.61
N GLY A 8 -5.14 -25.76 -18.18
CA GLY A 8 -4.78 -25.59 -16.78
C GLY A 8 -5.19 -24.21 -16.30
N ARG A 9 -6.28 -24.14 -15.54
CA ARG A 9 -6.49 -23.05 -14.59
C ARG A 9 -5.32 -23.11 -13.61
N LYS A 10 -4.36 -22.19 -13.73
CA LYS A 10 -3.40 -21.92 -12.66
C LYS A 10 -4.23 -21.63 -11.40
N CYS A 11 -4.27 -22.57 -10.47
CA CYS A 11 -4.69 -22.29 -9.10
C CYS A 11 -3.85 -21.10 -8.60
N MET A 12 -4.46 -19.93 -8.48
CA MET A 12 -3.96 -18.91 -7.57
C MET A 12 -4.01 -19.56 -6.20
N LYS A 13 -2.85 -19.75 -5.56
CA LYS A 13 -2.79 -20.27 -4.20
C LYS A 13 -3.68 -19.38 -3.33
N GLU A 14 -4.57 -19.98 -2.54
CA GLU A 14 -5.29 -19.27 -1.49
C GLU A 14 -4.25 -18.56 -0.61
N ASN A 15 -4.33 -17.23 -0.51
CA ASN A 15 -3.47 -16.43 0.34
C ASN A 15 -3.89 -16.66 1.79
N ASN A 16 -3.41 -17.76 2.36
CA ASN A 16 -3.78 -18.24 3.69
C ASN A 16 -3.22 -17.30 4.77
N GLY A 17 -3.91 -16.18 5.05
CA GLY A 17 -3.65 -15.31 6.20
C GLY A 17 -2.60 -14.20 6.04
N ALA A 18 -2.23 -13.81 4.82
CA ALA A 18 -1.34 -12.65 4.64
C ALA A 18 -2.02 -11.38 5.14
N LYS A 19 -1.30 -10.57 5.92
CA LYS A 19 -1.81 -9.38 6.59
C LYS A 19 -0.86 -8.21 6.41
N ILE A 20 -1.40 -7.06 5.98
CA ILE A 20 -0.63 -5.84 5.70
C ILE A 20 -1.24 -4.66 6.44
N TYR A 21 -0.40 -3.88 7.11
CA TYR A 21 -0.81 -2.62 7.71
C TYR A 21 -0.69 -1.47 6.71
N THR A 22 -1.42 -0.40 6.95
CA THR A 22 -1.23 0.88 6.23
C THR A 22 -1.20 2.02 7.22
N ILE A 23 -0.43 3.05 6.94
CA ILE A 23 -0.34 4.24 7.78
C ILE A 23 -0.19 5.50 6.93
N GLY A 24 -0.65 6.62 7.47
CA GLY A 24 -0.50 7.96 6.89
C GLY A 24 0.31 8.83 7.81
N HIS A 25 1.35 9.48 7.30
CA HIS A 25 2.17 10.35 8.17
C HIS A 25 1.50 11.70 8.46
N SER A 26 0.68 12.24 7.56
CA SER A 26 0.07 13.56 7.71
C SER A 26 1.11 14.62 8.10
N ASN A 27 0.81 15.45 9.09
CA ASN A 27 1.72 16.38 9.77
C ASN A 27 2.25 15.86 11.11
N ASN A 28 2.28 14.54 11.32
CA ASN A 28 2.72 13.96 12.59
C ASN A 28 4.21 14.12 12.84
N SER A 29 4.62 13.93 14.09
CA SER A 29 6.03 13.79 14.41
C SER A 29 6.51 12.38 14.01
N LEU A 30 7.82 12.23 13.79
CA LEU A 30 8.43 10.95 13.47
C LEU A 30 8.36 9.99 14.67
N GLU A 31 8.41 10.52 15.89
CA GLU A 31 8.25 9.77 17.14
C GLU A 31 6.85 9.18 17.24
N HIS A 32 5.82 9.95 16.90
CA HIS A 32 4.44 9.45 16.90
C HIS A 32 4.24 8.34 15.87
N LEU A 33 4.74 8.52 14.64
CA LEU A 33 4.71 7.47 13.62
C LEU A 33 5.40 6.20 14.16
N THR A 34 6.61 6.35 14.71
CA THR A 34 7.41 5.23 15.24
C THR A 34 6.68 4.51 16.37
N LYS A 35 6.04 5.25 17.28
CA LYS A 35 5.24 4.68 18.37
C LYS A 35 4.14 3.78 17.80
N LEU A 36 3.36 4.29 16.84
CA LEU A 36 2.28 3.54 16.21
C LEU A 36 2.78 2.27 15.48
N LEU A 37 3.92 2.36 14.80
CA LEU A 37 4.55 1.21 14.15
C LEU A 37 4.98 0.15 15.17
N LYS A 38 5.59 0.57 16.29
CA LYS A 38 6.01 -0.33 17.38
C LYS A 38 4.84 -1.01 18.08
N GLU A 39 3.77 -0.26 18.39
CA GLU A 39 2.55 -0.82 19.00
C GLU A 39 1.91 -1.92 18.14
N ASN A 40 2.11 -1.85 16.82
CA ASN A 40 1.64 -2.85 15.86
C ASN A 40 2.72 -3.85 15.43
N ASN A 41 3.90 -3.83 16.07
CA ASN A 41 5.06 -4.68 15.77
C ASN A 41 5.53 -4.61 14.31
N VAL A 42 5.34 -3.48 13.63
CA VAL A 42 5.76 -3.32 12.24
C VAL A 42 7.29 -3.32 12.16
N ASN A 43 7.83 -4.25 11.36
CA ASN A 43 9.26 -4.39 11.11
C ASN A 43 9.69 -3.69 9.83
N VAL A 44 8.83 -3.64 8.82
CA VAL A 44 9.12 -3.07 7.50
C VAL A 44 8.10 -2.00 7.16
N LEU A 45 8.58 -0.81 6.82
CA LEU A 45 7.79 0.31 6.31
C LEU A 45 8.07 0.52 4.81
N LEU A 46 7.11 0.14 3.96
CA LEU A 46 7.16 0.38 2.52
C LEU A 46 6.55 1.74 2.17
N ASP A 47 7.36 2.66 1.66
CA ASP A 47 6.90 3.95 1.20
C ASP A 47 6.36 3.90 -0.21
N VAL A 48 5.05 4.08 -0.35
CA VAL A 48 4.32 4.00 -1.62
C VAL A 48 3.99 5.37 -2.18
N ARG A 49 4.56 6.46 -1.64
CA ARG A 49 4.36 7.82 -2.17
C ARG A 49 5.14 7.97 -3.46
N SER A 50 4.49 8.40 -4.54
CA SER A 50 5.19 8.72 -5.81
C SER A 50 6.21 9.85 -5.64
N HIS A 51 5.93 10.81 -4.76
CA HIS A 51 6.79 11.96 -4.49
C HIS A 51 7.01 12.10 -2.98
N PRO A 52 7.98 11.38 -2.40
CA PRO A 52 8.21 11.33 -0.95
C PRO A 52 9.02 12.55 -0.45
N TYR A 53 8.65 13.76 -0.87
CA TYR A 53 9.33 15.00 -0.51
C TYR A 53 8.34 16.11 -0.15
N SER A 54 8.59 16.79 0.95
CA SER A 54 7.82 17.96 1.39
C SER A 54 8.72 18.95 2.12
N ARG A 55 8.50 20.23 1.87
CA ARG A 55 9.14 21.33 2.63
C ARG A 55 8.50 21.54 4.01
N PHE A 56 7.24 21.13 4.18
CA PHE A 56 6.48 21.36 5.41
C PHE A 56 6.65 20.23 6.42
N VAL A 57 6.91 19.00 5.95
CA VAL A 57 7.11 17.81 6.79
C VAL A 57 8.40 17.08 6.40
N PRO A 58 9.56 17.77 6.46
CA PRO A 58 10.83 17.24 5.97
C PRO A 58 11.28 15.98 6.71
N GLN A 59 10.82 15.74 7.94
CA GLN A 59 11.11 14.52 8.70
C GLN A 59 10.64 13.24 7.99
N PHE A 60 9.64 13.35 7.10
CA PHE A 60 9.16 12.24 6.28
C PHE A 60 9.71 12.27 4.85
N ASN A 61 10.70 13.10 4.53
CA ASN A 61 11.41 12.98 3.27
C ASN A 61 12.12 11.63 3.23
N ARG A 62 12.15 10.98 2.05
CA ARG A 62 12.72 9.64 1.86
C ARG A 62 14.09 9.48 2.51
N GLU A 63 15.00 10.43 2.27
CA GLU A 63 16.38 10.37 2.74
C GLU A 63 16.46 10.45 4.28
N ASN A 64 15.55 11.19 4.91
CA ASN A 64 15.46 11.26 6.37
C ASN A 64 14.87 9.94 6.92
N LEU A 65 13.78 9.43 6.35
CA LEU A 65 13.21 8.14 6.79
C LEU A 65 14.21 7.00 6.65
N GLU A 66 14.94 6.93 5.54
CA GLU A 66 15.97 5.92 5.31
C GLU A 66 17.06 5.99 6.39
N ARG A 67 17.56 7.20 6.70
CA ARG A 67 18.58 7.42 7.73
C ARG A 67 18.10 7.05 9.14
N GLU A 68 16.92 7.52 9.52
CA GLU A 68 16.41 7.39 10.89
C GLU A 68 15.85 5.98 11.18
N SER A 69 15.33 5.28 10.16
CA SER A 69 14.61 4.00 10.31
C SER A 69 15.35 2.95 11.15
N LYS A 70 16.65 2.77 10.91
CA LYS A 70 17.49 1.81 11.65
C LYS A 70 17.54 2.12 13.14
N GLN A 71 17.65 3.39 13.51
CA GLN A 71 17.69 3.81 14.92
C GLN A 71 16.30 3.70 15.56
N LEU A 72 15.25 3.91 14.77
CA LEU A 72 13.87 3.84 15.22
C LEU A 72 13.34 2.40 15.33
N GLY A 73 14.05 1.42 14.76
CA GLY A 73 13.80 -0.02 14.94
C GLY A 73 12.91 -0.64 13.86
N PHE A 74 12.86 -0.06 12.66
CA PHE A 74 12.20 -0.65 11.49
C PHE A 74 13.06 -0.50 10.24
N GLU A 75 12.85 -1.36 9.25
CA GLU A 75 13.45 -1.23 7.93
C GLU A 75 12.58 -0.32 7.06
N TYR A 76 13.19 0.65 6.39
CA TYR A 76 12.52 1.49 5.40
C TYR A 76 12.83 1.00 3.97
N LYS A 77 11.80 0.88 3.13
CA LYS A 77 11.95 0.57 1.70
C LYS A 77 11.12 1.52 0.86
N PHE A 78 11.72 2.10 -0.17
CA PHE A 78 10.99 2.90 -1.14
C PHE A 78 10.37 2.01 -2.23
N ALA A 79 9.08 2.20 -2.50
CA ALA A 79 8.32 1.48 -3.53
C ALA A 79 7.41 2.41 -4.36
N GLY A 80 7.61 3.73 -4.27
CA GLY A 80 6.80 4.73 -4.95
C GLY A 80 6.83 4.64 -6.48
N ASP A 81 7.93 4.11 -7.05
CA ASP A 81 8.08 3.93 -8.50
C ASP A 81 7.12 2.86 -9.07
N TYR A 82 6.71 1.90 -8.23
CA TYR A 82 5.91 0.75 -8.67
C TYR A 82 4.51 0.70 -8.04
N LEU A 83 4.36 1.23 -6.83
CA LEU A 83 3.09 1.25 -6.08
C LEU A 83 2.54 2.68 -5.89
N GLY A 84 3.19 3.67 -6.48
CA GLY A 84 2.77 5.06 -6.41
C GLY A 84 1.42 5.33 -7.07
N GLY A 85 0.67 6.26 -6.48
CA GLY A 85 -0.62 6.72 -7.03
C GLY A 85 -0.51 7.73 -8.18
N LYS A 86 0.70 8.11 -8.60
CA LYS A 86 0.97 9.04 -9.70
C LYS A 86 2.16 8.53 -10.54
N PRO A 87 1.95 7.51 -11.38
CA PRO A 87 3.02 6.96 -12.21
C PRO A 87 3.38 7.93 -13.34
N GLU A 88 4.59 7.83 -13.88
CA GLU A 88 5.00 8.61 -15.05
C GLU A 88 4.30 8.16 -16.34
N ASP A 89 3.87 6.90 -16.40
CA ASP A 89 3.16 6.29 -17.53
C ASP A 89 1.84 7.02 -17.81
N LYS A 90 1.82 7.82 -18.89
CA LYS A 90 0.66 8.62 -19.32
C LYS A 90 -0.55 7.77 -19.70
N SER A 91 -0.38 6.49 -20.04
CA SER A 91 -1.52 5.62 -20.33
C SER A 91 -2.34 5.28 -19.08
N CYS A 92 -1.83 5.54 -17.88
CA CYS A 92 -2.57 5.42 -16.62
C CYS A 92 -3.49 6.62 -16.33
N TYR A 93 -3.63 7.57 -17.26
CA TYR A 93 -4.40 8.79 -17.07
C TYR A 93 -5.62 8.84 -17.99
N ASP A 94 -6.66 9.53 -17.54
CA ASP A 94 -7.77 10.01 -18.35
C ASP A 94 -7.72 11.53 -18.35
N GLY A 95 -7.14 12.10 -19.40
CA GLY A 95 -6.73 13.51 -19.42
C GLY A 95 -5.63 13.77 -18.38
N ASN A 96 -5.93 14.60 -17.38
CA ASN A 96 -5.00 14.94 -16.30
C ASN A 96 -5.25 14.14 -15.00
N GLU A 97 -6.31 13.33 -14.97
CA GLU A 97 -6.68 12.55 -13.79
C GLU A 97 -6.06 11.16 -13.85
N VAL A 98 -5.52 10.67 -12.73
CA VAL A 98 -5.04 9.30 -12.63
C VAL A 98 -6.23 8.34 -12.60
N ASN A 99 -6.15 7.30 -13.44
CA ASN A 99 -7.04 6.17 -13.40
C ASN A 99 -6.37 4.97 -12.72
N TYR A 100 -6.81 4.65 -11.51
CA TYR A 100 -6.25 3.54 -10.72
C TYR A 100 -6.53 2.16 -11.31
N ASP A 101 -7.64 1.97 -12.03
CA ASP A 101 -7.92 0.68 -12.66
C ASP A 101 -6.89 0.41 -13.78
N LYS A 102 -6.49 1.44 -14.54
CA LYS A 102 -5.41 1.33 -15.53
C LYS A 102 -4.04 1.03 -14.89
N ILE A 103 -3.76 1.56 -13.70
CA ILE A 103 -2.52 1.22 -12.96
C ILE A 103 -2.56 -0.24 -12.52
N ALA A 104 -3.69 -0.69 -11.97
CA ALA A 104 -3.86 -2.06 -11.48
C ALA A 104 -3.63 -3.11 -12.58
N GLU A 105 -3.86 -2.76 -13.84
CA GLU A 105 -3.60 -3.62 -14.99
C GLU A 105 -2.12 -3.77 -15.36
N LYS A 106 -1.23 -2.87 -14.90
CA LYS A 106 0.17 -2.84 -15.31
C LYS A 106 0.99 -3.97 -14.70
N ASP A 107 1.91 -4.51 -15.50
CA ASP A 107 2.78 -5.61 -15.07
C ASP A 107 3.74 -5.19 -13.94
N TYR A 108 4.26 -3.97 -13.98
CA TYR A 108 5.13 -3.45 -12.90
C TYR A 108 4.39 -3.42 -11.57
N TYR A 109 3.12 -2.98 -11.59
CA TYR A 109 2.28 -2.87 -10.41
C TYR A 109 1.92 -4.26 -9.87
N LYS A 110 1.45 -5.17 -10.75
CA LYS A 110 1.14 -6.56 -10.38
C LYS A 110 2.34 -7.28 -9.78
N LYS A 111 3.55 -7.07 -10.31
CA LYS A 111 4.80 -7.62 -9.74
C LYS A 111 5.09 -7.03 -8.36
N ALA A 112 4.94 -5.72 -8.19
CA ALA A 112 5.16 -5.06 -6.92
C ALA A 112 4.16 -5.47 -5.83
N ILE A 113 2.88 -5.68 -6.18
CA ILE A 113 1.86 -6.22 -5.25
C ILE A 113 2.23 -7.62 -4.79
N LYS A 114 2.63 -8.52 -5.71
CA LYS A 114 3.10 -9.86 -5.32
C LYS A 114 4.30 -9.79 -4.39
N ARG A 115 5.26 -8.91 -4.69
CA ARG A 115 6.44 -8.72 -3.84
C ARG A 115 6.08 -8.20 -2.45
N LEU A 116 5.14 -7.26 -2.37
CA LEU A 116 4.61 -6.76 -1.10
C LEU A 116 3.96 -7.90 -0.28
N ILE A 117 3.17 -8.76 -0.93
CA ILE A 117 2.56 -9.93 -0.27
C ILE A 117 3.64 -10.88 0.25
N GLU A 118 4.67 -11.21 -0.55
CA GLU A 118 5.79 -12.04 -0.11
C GLU A 118 6.50 -11.46 1.13
N ILE A 119 6.81 -10.16 1.12
CA ILE A 119 7.44 -9.48 2.26
C ILE A 119 6.54 -9.56 3.51
N SER A 120 5.22 -9.41 3.33
CA SER A 120 4.25 -9.48 4.43
C SER A 120 4.07 -10.87 5.05
N GLN A 121 4.46 -11.93 4.32
CA GLN A 121 4.45 -13.31 4.83
C GLN A 121 5.67 -13.60 5.70
N GLU A 122 6.78 -12.89 5.47
CA GLU A 122 8.03 -13.04 6.23
C GLU A 122 8.12 -12.06 7.40
N THR A 123 7.53 -10.87 7.26
CA THR A 123 7.70 -9.76 8.22
C THR A 123 6.44 -8.93 8.36
N VAL A 124 6.21 -8.38 9.56
CA VAL A 124 5.08 -7.47 9.78
C VAL A 124 5.33 -6.18 9.01
N THR A 125 4.52 -5.95 7.98
CA THR A 125 4.75 -4.89 6.99
C THR A 125 3.66 -3.84 7.04
N ALA A 126 4.05 -2.56 6.97
CA ALA A 126 3.13 -1.45 6.74
C ALA A 126 3.48 -0.68 5.46
N ILE A 127 2.47 -0.24 4.72
CA ILE A 127 2.64 0.75 3.64
C ILE A 127 2.39 2.18 4.12
N LEU A 128 3.20 3.12 3.67
CA LEU A 128 3.16 4.53 4.07
C LEU A 128 2.63 5.43 2.93
N CYS A 129 1.66 6.30 3.27
CA CYS A 129 1.18 7.40 2.42
C CYS A 129 1.26 8.75 3.15
N SER A 130 0.98 9.85 2.44
CA SER A 130 0.96 11.20 3.01
C SER A 130 -0.32 11.48 3.80
N GLU A 131 -1.47 11.10 3.28
CA GLU A 131 -2.77 11.44 3.85
C GLU A 131 -3.06 10.63 5.11
N GLU A 132 -3.63 11.27 6.14
CA GLU A 132 -4.13 10.57 7.33
C GLU A 132 -5.25 9.61 6.93
N ASN A 133 -6.30 10.10 6.26
CA ASN A 133 -7.49 9.32 5.93
C ASN A 133 -7.23 8.38 4.73
N PRO A 134 -7.32 7.04 4.91
CA PRO A 134 -7.06 6.07 3.87
C PRO A 134 -8.01 6.25 2.68
N HIS A 135 -9.29 6.52 2.91
CA HIS A 135 -10.31 6.63 1.85
C HIS A 135 -10.10 7.84 0.92
N ALA A 136 -9.22 8.77 1.28
CA ALA A 136 -8.82 9.89 0.43
C ALA A 136 -7.53 9.61 -0.38
N CYS A 137 -6.71 8.62 -0.02
CA CYS A 137 -5.41 8.33 -0.63
C CYS A 137 -5.43 7.11 -1.58
N HIS A 138 -4.46 7.05 -2.50
CA HIS A 138 -4.22 5.90 -3.39
C HIS A 138 -3.96 4.60 -2.62
N ARG A 139 -3.38 4.67 -1.41
CA ARG A 139 -3.12 3.49 -0.58
C ARG A 139 -4.35 2.64 -0.35
N HIS A 140 -5.54 3.26 -0.24
CA HIS A 140 -6.80 2.53 -0.13
C HIS A 140 -7.41 2.26 -1.51
N LYS A 141 -7.55 3.31 -2.33
CA LYS A 141 -8.26 3.26 -3.62
C LYS A 141 -7.61 2.35 -4.67
N LEU A 142 -6.30 2.11 -4.57
CA LEU A 142 -5.52 1.30 -5.50
C LEU A 142 -4.94 0.07 -4.79
N ILE A 143 -4.06 0.28 -3.80
CA ILE A 143 -3.28 -0.81 -3.19
C ILE A 143 -4.16 -1.70 -2.30
N ALA A 144 -4.88 -1.12 -1.33
CA ALA A 144 -5.73 -1.91 -0.44
C ALA A 144 -6.84 -2.63 -1.22
N LYS A 145 -7.50 -1.96 -2.18
CA LYS A 145 -8.47 -2.60 -3.08
C LYS A 145 -7.89 -3.86 -3.72
N THR A 146 -6.74 -3.75 -4.39
CA THR A 146 -6.08 -4.89 -5.04
C THR A 146 -5.71 -6.00 -4.04
N LEU A 147 -5.23 -5.65 -2.85
CA LEU A 147 -4.89 -6.61 -1.81
C LEU A 147 -6.13 -7.35 -1.29
N LEU A 148 -7.23 -6.64 -1.05
CA LEU A 148 -8.51 -7.21 -0.61
C LEU A 148 -9.10 -8.15 -1.67
N ASP A 149 -9.06 -7.76 -2.95
CA ASP A 149 -9.48 -8.61 -4.08
C ASP A 149 -8.65 -9.91 -4.17
N MET A 150 -7.42 -9.90 -3.66
CA MET A 150 -6.53 -11.06 -3.57
C MET A 150 -6.65 -11.83 -2.24
N GLY A 151 -7.62 -11.49 -1.40
CA GLY A 151 -7.88 -12.13 -0.11
C GLY A 151 -6.88 -11.79 1.00
N VAL A 152 -6.08 -10.73 0.83
CA VAL A 152 -5.13 -10.26 1.85
C VAL A 152 -5.85 -9.37 2.85
N GLU A 153 -5.61 -9.58 4.15
CA GLU A 153 -6.17 -8.71 5.18
C GLU A 153 -5.39 -7.38 5.22
N VAL A 154 -6.10 -6.27 5.11
CA VAL A 154 -5.50 -4.93 5.20
C VAL A 154 -6.03 -4.20 6.43
N LEU A 155 -5.13 -3.69 7.27
CA LEU A 155 -5.46 -2.95 8.48
C LEU A 155 -4.89 -1.52 8.45
N HIS A 156 -5.75 -0.53 8.60
CA HIS A 156 -5.40 0.88 8.67
C HIS A 156 -5.03 1.28 10.09
N ILE A 157 -3.76 1.60 10.34
CA ILE A 157 -3.31 2.27 11.57
C ILE A 157 -3.67 3.74 11.45
N ARG A 158 -4.62 4.20 12.28
CA ARG A 158 -5.09 5.58 12.31
C ARG A 158 -4.25 6.43 13.25
N HIS A 159 -4.31 7.75 13.09
CA HIS A 159 -3.48 8.67 13.88
C HIS A 159 -3.68 8.53 15.41
N ASN A 160 -4.89 8.21 15.86
CA ASN A 160 -5.24 8.01 17.27
C ASN A 160 -4.82 6.63 17.82
N GLY A 161 -4.10 5.81 17.05
CA GLY A 161 -3.69 4.45 17.43
C GLY A 161 -4.75 3.37 17.19
N LYS A 162 -5.95 3.74 16.75
CA LYS A 162 -6.99 2.77 16.41
C LYS A 162 -6.58 2.03 15.13
N VAL A 163 -6.85 0.72 15.10
CA VAL A 163 -6.60 -0.13 13.95
C VAL A 163 -7.94 -0.50 13.34
N GLU A 164 -8.16 -0.08 12.10
CA GLU A 164 -9.41 -0.27 11.37
C GLU A 164 -9.21 -1.28 10.24
N LYS A 165 -10.12 -2.24 10.09
CA LYS A 165 -10.07 -3.17 8.95
C LYS A 165 -10.45 -2.43 7.68
N ALA A 166 -9.66 -2.61 6.62
CA ALA A 166 -10.04 -2.10 5.32
C ALA A 166 -11.16 -2.97 4.75
N GLU A 167 -12.18 -2.33 4.21
CA GLU A 167 -13.28 -2.97 3.51
C GLU A 167 -13.30 -2.47 2.07
N ILE A 168 -13.75 -3.34 1.16
CA ILE A 168 -14.06 -2.92 -0.20
C ILE A 168 -15.29 -2.03 -0.07
N VAL A 169 -15.09 -0.72 -0.13
CA VAL A 169 -16.22 0.21 -0.27
C VAL A 169 -16.64 0.15 -1.72
N ASP A 170 -17.55 -0.77 -2.05
CA ASP A 170 -18.24 -0.73 -3.33
C ASP A 170 -18.89 0.66 -3.47
N LYS A 171 -18.71 1.29 -4.63
CA LYS A 171 -19.44 2.51 -4.99
C LYS A 171 -20.92 2.16 -5.21
N GLN A 172 -21.62 1.83 -4.14
CA GLN A 172 -23.06 1.72 -4.06
C GLN A 172 -23.48 1.85 -2.59
N LEU A 173 -23.19 3.02 -2.01
CA LEU A 173 -24.11 3.52 -0.99
C LEU A 173 -25.24 4.19 -1.75
N PRO A 174 -26.48 3.66 -1.71
CA PRO A 174 -27.62 4.38 -2.23
C PRO A 174 -27.72 5.69 -1.46
N LEU A 175 -27.80 6.78 -2.22
CA LEU A 175 -28.17 8.10 -1.73
C LEU A 175 -29.48 7.94 -0.93
N PHE A 176 -29.42 8.27 0.36
CA PHE A 176 -30.60 8.82 1.03
C PHE A 176 -30.78 10.25 0.53
#